data_AF-E2AMZ1-F1
#
_entry.id   AF-E2AMZ1-F1
#
_cell.length_a   1.000
_cell.length_b   1.000
_cell.length_c   1.000
_cell.angle_alpha   90.00
_cell.angle_beta   90.00
_cell.angle_gamma   90.00
#
_symmetry.space_group_name_H-M   'P 1'
#
loop_
_entity.id
_entity.type
_entity.pdbx_description
1 polymer ?
#
loop_
_entity_poly.entity_id
_entity_poly.type
_entity_poly.pdbx_seq_one_letter_code
_entity_poly.pdbx_strand_id
1 'polypeptide(L)' 'VPYIKDFSERFRHCIGDLDVRLSYTGINNLRQLIKVGKDRLEKDSRSNIVYKINCVDCNASYVGQTGRLLRTRMREHK' A
#
# COMPACT_ATOMS: atom_id res chain seq x y z
N VAL A 1 -20.85 19.33 -6.92
CA VAL A 1 -22.12 19.77 -6.27
C VAL A 1 -22.46 18.75 -5.19
N PRO A 2 -22.85 19.14 -3.97
CA PRO A 2 -23.24 18.16 -2.95
C PRO A 2 -24.38 17.26 -3.44
N TYR A 3 -24.36 15.97 -3.10
CA TYR A 3 -25.48 15.08 -3.40
C TYR A 3 -26.65 15.40 -2.47
N ILE A 4 -27.79 15.75 -3.05
CA ILE A 4 -29.05 16.00 -2.36
C ILE A 4 -30.08 15.11 -3.07
N LYS A 5 -30.67 14.17 -2.33
CA LYS A 5 -31.69 13.25 -2.86
C LYS A 5 -32.83 14.04 -3.52
N ASP A 6 -33.39 13.51 -4.60
CA ASP A 6 -34.42 14.16 -5.46
C ASP A 6 -33.92 15.37 -6.28
N PHE A 7 -33.21 16.32 -5.68
CA PHE A 7 -32.66 17.48 -6.40
C PHE A 7 -31.54 17.08 -7.35
N SER A 8 -30.56 16.31 -6.87
CA SER A 8 -29.42 15.86 -7.67
C SER A 8 -29.85 15.01 -8.87
N GLU A 9 -30.90 14.19 -8.73
CA GLU A 9 -31.43 13.35 -9.80
C GLU A 9 -32.08 14.20 -10.91
N ARG A 10 -32.94 15.15 -10.53
CA ARG A 10 -33.53 16.11 -11.48
C ARG A 10 -32.46 16.96 -12.17
N PHE A 11 -31.47 17.41 -11.41
CA PHE A 11 -30.36 18.20 -11.93
C PHE A 11 -29.47 17.42 -12.91
N ARG A 12 -29.32 16.10 -12.70
CA ARG A 12 -28.61 15.20 -13.65
C ARG A 12 -29.29 15.17 -15.01
N HIS A 13 -30.62 15.19 -15.05
CA HIS A 13 -31.39 15.22 -16.28
C HIS A 13 -31.21 16.55 -17.02
N CYS A 14 -31.25 17.69 -16.31
CA CYS A 14 -31.06 19.00 -16.94
C CYS A 14 -29.66 19.22 -17.54
N ILE A 15 -28.63 18.62 -16.94
CA ILE A 15 -27.24 18.73 -17.41
C ILE A 15 -26.91 17.68 -18.49
N GLY A 16 -27.78 16.70 -18.73
CA GLY A 16 -27.53 15.65 -19.72
C GLY A 16 -27.30 16.16 -21.15
N ASP A 17 -27.88 17.31 -21.50
CA ASP A 17 -27.74 17.95 -22.82
C ASP A 17 -26.51 18.87 -22.92
N LEU A 18 -25.85 19.16 -21.79
CA LEU A 18 -24.60 19.91 -21.76
C LEU A 18 -23.41 18.94 -21.77
N ASP A 19 -22.38 19.25 -22.56
CA ASP A 19 -21.10 18.50 -22.57
C ASP A 19 -20.24 18.83 -21.33
N VAL A 20 -20.80 18.64 -20.14
CA VAL A 20 -20.17 18.96 -18.87
C VAL A 20 -20.24 17.77 -17.93
N ARG A 21 -19.10 17.39 -17.37
CA ARG A 21 -19.01 16.28 -16.42
C ARG A 21 -19.52 16.69 -15.04
N LEU A 22 -20.75 16.31 -14.72
CA LEU A 22 -21.32 16.46 -13.37
C LEU A 22 -20.67 15.46 -12.40
N SER A 23 -20.22 15.93 -11.24
CA SER A 23 -19.69 15.07 -10.18
C SER A 23 -20.22 15.53 -8.82
N TYR A 24 -20.78 14.57 -8.07
CA TYR A 24 -21.30 14.81 -6.73
C TYR A 24 -20.26 14.61 -5.63
N THR A 25 -19.16 13.94 -5.99
CA THR A 25 -17.97 13.74 -5.18
C THR A 25 -16.77 14.42 -5.84
N GLY A 26 -15.66 14.52 -5.12
CA GLY A 26 -14.41 14.99 -5.70
C GLY A 26 -14.05 14.20 -6.95
N ILE A 27 -13.77 14.90 -8.05
CA ILE A 27 -13.41 14.31 -9.35
C ILE A 27 -12.15 13.45 -9.23
N ASN A 28 -11.19 13.93 -8.42
CA ASN A 28 -9.98 13.20 -8.10
C ASN A 28 -10.14 12.58 -6.72
N ASN A 29 -10.23 11.26 -6.65
CA ASN A 29 -10.20 10.56 -5.38
C ASN A 29 -8.76 10.47 -4.89
N LEU A 30 -8.53 10.73 -3.59
CA LEU A 30 -7.20 10.62 -2.98
C LEU A 30 -6.57 9.24 -3.22
N ARG A 31 -7.37 8.16 -3.27
CA ARG A 31 -6.90 6.81 -3.61
C ARG A 31 -6.32 6.69 -5.03
N GLN A 32 -6.82 7.47 -5.98
CA GLN A 32 -6.35 7.48 -7.36
C GLN A 32 -5.03 8.26 -7.50
N LEU A 33 -4.90 9.36 -6.75
CA LEU A 33 -3.71 10.21 -6.74
C LEU A 33 -2.59 9.63 -5.86
N ILE A 34 -2.94 9.22 -4.65
CA ILE A 34 -2.05 8.66 -3.64
C ILE A 34 -2.19 7.14 -3.71
N LYS A 35 -1.43 6.53 -4.63
CA LYS A 35 -1.25 5.09 -4.61
C LYS A 35 -0.40 4.77 -3.40
N VAL A 36 -0.95 4.03 -2.43
CA VAL A 36 -0.23 3.49 -1.26
C VAL A 36 0.69 2.33 -1.68
N GLY A 37 1.36 2.47 -2.82
CA GLY A 37 2.43 1.58 -3.23
C GLY A 37 3.65 1.94 -2.42
N LYS A 38 3.81 1.36 -1.23
CA LYS A 38 5.09 1.43 -0.52
C LYS A 38 6.16 0.89 -1.46
N ASP A 39 7.30 1.56 -1.52
CA ASP A 39 8.45 1.06 -2.27
C ASP A 39 8.79 -0.35 -1.78
N ARG A 40 9.08 -1.25 -2.73
CA ARG A 40 9.47 -2.62 -2.38
C ARG A 40 10.79 -2.54 -1.61
N LEU A 41 10.78 -2.99 -0.36
CA LEU A 41 11.99 -3.06 0.43
C LEU A 41 12.81 -4.30 0.03
N GLU A 42 14.10 -4.06 -0.20
CA GLU A 42 15.14 -5.08 -0.28
C GLU A 42 15.06 -6.03 0.92
N LYS A 43 15.38 -7.32 0.71
CA LYS A 43 15.20 -8.37 1.73
C LYS A 43 15.92 -8.04 3.05
N ASP A 44 17.13 -7.49 2.96
CA ASP A 44 17.98 -7.17 4.10
C ASP A 44 17.52 -5.95 4.90
N SER A 45 16.70 -5.11 4.27
CA SER A 45 16.11 -3.91 4.88
C SER A 45 14.73 -4.17 5.49
N ARG A 46 14.31 -5.44 5.61
CA ARG A 46 13.05 -5.82 6.24
C ARG A 46 13.23 -6.02 7.74
N SER A 47 12.21 -5.63 8.50
CA SER A 47 12.07 -5.86 9.93
C SER A 47 10.79 -6.63 10.22
N ASN A 48 10.67 -7.18 11.43
CA ASN A 48 9.52 -8.00 11.86
C ASN A 48 9.30 -9.24 10.98
N ILE A 49 10.41 -9.89 10.58
CA ILE A 49 10.40 -11.09 9.75
C ILE A 49 11.02 -12.28 10.49
N VAL A 50 10.69 -13.47 10.01
CA VAL A 50 11.41 -14.71 10.32
C VAL A 50 12.51 -14.91 9.28
N TYR A 51 13.71 -15.28 9.73
CA TYR A 51 14.87 -15.51 8.87
C TYR A 51 15.52 -16.86 9.17
N LYS A 52 16.30 -17.36 8.19
CA LYS A 52 17.02 -18.63 8.27
C LYS A 52 18.49 -18.41 7.91
N ILE A 53 19.39 -18.96 8.73
CA ILE A 53 20.83 -19.04 8.48
C ILE A 53 21.17 -20.52 8.33
N ASN A 54 21.80 -20.90 7.22
CA ASN A 54 22.27 -22.26 7.01
C ASN A 54 23.70 -22.40 7.54
N CYS A 55 24.01 -23.53 8.17
CA CYS A 55 25.40 -23.89 8.46
C CYS A 55 26.13 -24.19 7.13
N VAL A 56 27.39 -23.78 7.03
CA VAL A 56 28.23 -24.05 5.85
C VAL A 56 28.76 -25.48 5.88
N ASP A 57 29.07 -25.99 7.07
CA ASP A 57 29.78 -27.26 7.26
C ASP A 57 28.86 -28.46 7.53
N CYS A 58 27.56 -28.25 7.74
CA CYS A 58 26.60 -29.33 7.93
C CYS A 58 25.16 -28.97 7.52
N ASN A 59 24.27 -29.96 7.51
CA ASN A 59 22.85 -29.80 7.16
C ASN A 59 22.00 -29.08 8.24
N ALA A 60 22.64 -28.47 9.24
CA ALA A 60 21.92 -27.71 10.26
C ALA A 60 21.55 -26.31 9.77
N SER A 61 20.49 -25.76 10.35
CA SER A 61 20.09 -24.37 10.11
C SER A 61 19.50 -23.73 11.35
N TYR A 62 19.82 -22.46 11.57
CA TYR A 62 19.22 -21.62 12.60
C TYR A 62 18.04 -20.84 12.02
N VAL A 63 16.91 -20.82 12.71
CA VAL A 63 15.73 -20.03 12.36
C VAL A 63 15.38 -19.13 13.53
N GLY A 64 15.22 -17.84 13.26
CA GLY A 64 14.92 -16.84 14.29
C GLY A 64 13.95 -15.77 13.79
N GLN A 65 13.32 -15.07 14.73
CA GLN A 65 12.51 -13.89 14.44
C GLN A 65 13.27 -12.62 14.84
N THR A 66 13.12 -11.55 14.08
CA THR A 66 13.70 -10.24 14.43
C THR A 66 12.73 -9.09 14.22
N GLY A 67 12.62 -8.24 15.23
CA GLY A 67 12.00 -6.91 15.11
C GLY A 67 12.93 -5.84 14.53
N ARG A 68 14.25 -6.08 14.50
CA ARG A 68 15.25 -5.21 13.87
C ARG A 68 15.39 -5.53 12.37
N LEU A 69 16.05 -4.64 11.63
CA LEU A 69 16.43 -4.88 10.23
C LEU A 69 17.26 -6.15 10.10
N LEU A 70 16.98 -6.97 9.08
CA LEU A 70 17.68 -8.23 8.85
C LEU A 70 19.20 -8.05 8.75
N ARG A 71 19.67 -7.02 8.03
CA ARG A 71 21.11 -6.69 7.94
C ARG A 71 21.79 -6.47 9.29
N THR A 72 21.07 -5.92 10.26
CA THR A 72 21.61 -5.68 11.61
C THR A 72 21.77 -7.00 12.34
N ARG A 73 20.77 -7.89 12.27
CA ARG A 73 20.86 -9.23 12.86
C ARG A 73 21.93 -10.09 12.21
N MET A 74 22.02 -10.09 10.89
CA MET A 74 23.04 -10.85 10.18
C MET A 74 24.46 -10.39 10.57
N ARG A 75 24.66 -9.11 10.90
CA ARG A 75 25.95 -8.62 11.40
C ARG A 75 26.25 -9.05 12.84
N GLU A 76 25.25 -9.16 13.70
CA GLU A 76 25.40 -9.65 15.08
C GLU A 76 25.78 -11.15 15.11
N HIS A 77 25.30 -11.92 14.13
CA HIS A 77 25.55 -13.36 14.00
C HIS A 77 26.77 -13.72 13.14
N LYS A 78 27.46 -12.71 12.58
CA LYS A 78 28.67 -12.89 11.79
C LYS A 78 29.89 -12.90 12.70
#